data_AF-A0A357ZKE5-F1
#
_entry.id   AF-A0A357ZKE5-F1
#
_cell.length_a   1.000
_cell.length_b   1.000
_cell.length_c   1.000
_cell.angle_alpha   90.00
_cell.angle_beta   90.00
_cell.angle_gamma   90.00
#
_symmetry.space_group_name_H-M   'P 1'
#
loop_
_entity.id
_entity.type
_entity.pdbx_description
1 polymer ?
#
loop_
_entity_poly.entity_id
_entity_poly.type
_entity_poly.pdbx_seq_one_letter_code
_entity_poly.pdbx_strand_id
1 'polypeptide(L)'
;MATMKHLWSGIKNIFGIDTRPRLSPETLQEMFTTRYRAFRELLTANNTALEAMAEMEVAVAEEQTYSMSFIRSKCTVIIVNIYKMVRNLLLMSDGRYVNLEPAFHRIEEQIIDIIEKKIIRDDGDEWVLPLERVNRGAAALCGEKMANIGEVGTLDGVTIPPGFVLTASASRAFYLDNDLYARINRIQHLIDTNNIEDIHKKSEAIRKLICDDPLPIELEQRFYAEYNRLVELAGPNILVAIRSSALGEDLEQASFAGLYESVLNVERGDLIKAYKEVLASKYSAAAITYRLSKGYIHEDNIMCVGCMVMIEARVSGVCYSRALSGNDLEMDIFFSAGSAKGIVDGTKTASHAVMSRAAPYHLLTMKRAQEGAEIFSEAGASELAAIAMRIEEHFRAPQDIEWCLDAKGRLYILQSRPISALSDRQENETVIDDERLISRGGVTGCGGAGYGPVRVVRNYADMAAFQKGEILVVEHPLPEWAPLIQQAAAIVAESG
;
A
#
# COMPACT_ATOMS: atom_id res chain seq x y z
N MET A 1 9.88 -57.23 -70.55
CA MET A 1 8.42 -57.06 -70.42
C MET A 1 8.05 -56.20 -69.21
N ALA A 2 8.75 -55.07 -69.01
CA ALA A 2 8.48 -54.10 -67.94
C ALA A 2 7.51 -52.98 -68.37
N THR A 3 6.96 -53.07 -69.59
CA THR A 3 6.11 -52.03 -70.21
C THR A 3 4.61 -52.35 -70.22
N MET A 4 4.16 -53.50 -69.65
CA MET A 4 2.73 -53.84 -69.57
C MET A 4 2.09 -53.66 -68.17
N LYS A 5 2.87 -53.49 -67.10
CA LYS A 5 2.32 -53.28 -65.74
C LYS A 5 1.83 -51.85 -65.48
N HIS A 6 2.34 -50.86 -66.21
CA HIS A 6 1.89 -49.46 -66.09
C HIS A 6 0.58 -49.17 -66.82
N LEU A 7 0.13 -50.06 -67.72
CA LEU A 7 -1.14 -49.87 -68.43
C LEU A 7 -2.35 -50.27 -67.57
N TRP A 8 -2.20 -51.25 -66.67
CA TRP A 8 -3.29 -51.73 -65.81
C TRP A 8 -3.49 -50.89 -64.52
N SER A 9 -2.48 -50.13 -64.08
CA SER A 9 -2.66 -49.17 -62.97
C SER A 9 -3.43 -47.92 -63.40
N GLY A 10 -3.42 -47.58 -64.70
CA GLY A 10 -4.20 -46.46 -65.25
C GLY A 10 -5.71 -46.75 -65.33
N ILE A 11 -6.11 -48.03 -65.47
CA ILE A 11 -7.53 -48.40 -65.65
C ILE A 11 -8.28 -48.47 -64.31
N LYS A 12 -7.61 -48.74 -63.18
CA LYS A 12 -8.24 -48.70 -61.84
C LYS A 12 -8.58 -47.29 -61.34
N ASN A 13 -7.98 -46.25 -61.92
CA ASN A 13 -8.33 -44.85 -61.62
C ASN A 13 -9.50 -44.31 -62.47
N ILE A 14 -9.98 -45.08 -63.46
CA ILE A 14 -11.12 -44.68 -64.31
C ILE A 14 -12.45 -45.21 -63.77
N PHE A 15 -12.45 -46.36 -63.08
CA PHE A 15 -13.62 -46.87 -62.38
C PHE A 15 -13.49 -46.55 -60.90
N GLY A 16 -14.09 -45.42 -60.49
CA GLY A 16 -14.17 -44.96 -59.11
C GLY A 16 -14.84 -45.99 -58.20
N ILE A 17 -14.05 -46.93 -57.68
CA ILE A 17 -14.42 -47.70 -56.50
C ILE A 17 -13.81 -46.93 -55.33
N ASP A 18 -14.61 -46.03 -54.77
CA ASP A 18 -14.34 -45.42 -53.47
C ASP A 18 -14.23 -46.56 -52.45
N THR A 19 -13.00 -46.88 -52.05
CA THR A 19 -12.68 -47.95 -51.10
C THR A 19 -12.76 -47.47 -49.65
N ARG A 20 -13.33 -46.28 -49.41
CA ARG A 20 -13.74 -45.89 -48.07
C ARG A 20 -14.90 -46.81 -47.65
N PRO A 21 -14.82 -47.52 -46.52
CA PRO A 21 -15.94 -48.30 -46.03
C PRO A 21 -17.17 -47.38 -45.96
N ARG A 22 -18.27 -47.78 -46.62
CA ARG A 22 -19.55 -47.08 -46.49
C ARG A 22 -20.01 -47.26 -45.05
N LEU A 23 -19.71 -46.27 -44.21
CA LEU A 23 -20.21 -46.19 -42.84
C LEU A 23 -21.73 -46.35 -42.86
N SER A 24 -22.29 -47.08 -41.89
CA SER A 24 -23.74 -47.24 -41.83
C SER A 24 -24.40 -45.87 -41.60
N PRO A 25 -25.65 -45.66 -42.05
CA PRO A 25 -26.39 -44.45 -41.75
C PRO A 25 -26.43 -44.14 -40.25
N GLU A 26 -26.49 -45.16 -39.38
CA GLU A 26 -26.43 -44.96 -37.93
C GLU A 26 -25.06 -44.41 -37.49
N THR A 27 -23.95 -44.95 -38.02
CA THR A 27 -22.59 -44.45 -37.70
C THR A 27 -22.39 -43.02 -38.18
N LEU A 28 -22.91 -42.66 -39.36
CA LEU A 28 -22.84 -41.29 -39.87
C LEU A 28 -23.66 -40.31 -39.01
N GLN A 29 -24.84 -40.74 -38.56
CA GLN A 29 -25.68 -39.95 -37.67
C GLN A 29 -25.01 -39.75 -36.30
N GLU A 30 -24.40 -40.78 -35.75
CA GLU A 30 -23.66 -40.72 -34.48
C GLU A 30 -22.42 -39.82 -34.56
N MET A 31 -21.65 -39.92 -35.64
CA MET A 31 -20.51 -39.04 -35.91
C MET A 31 -20.96 -37.58 -36.07
N PHE A 32 -22.07 -37.33 -36.78
CA PHE A 32 -22.62 -36.00 -36.95
C PHE A 32 -23.11 -35.42 -35.62
N THR A 33 -23.85 -36.18 -34.81
CA THR A 33 -24.32 -35.76 -33.49
C THR A 33 -23.15 -35.43 -32.56
N THR A 34 -22.10 -36.24 -32.58
CA THR A 34 -20.89 -36.02 -31.78
C THR A 34 -20.18 -34.72 -32.19
N ARG A 35 -19.96 -34.52 -33.49
CA ARG A 35 -19.33 -33.28 -34.02
C ARG A 35 -20.19 -32.05 -33.74
N TYR A 36 -21.50 -32.15 -33.89
CA TYR A 36 -22.43 -31.06 -33.61
C TYR A 36 -22.43 -30.67 -32.12
N ARG A 37 -22.39 -31.66 -31.22
CA ARG A 37 -22.27 -31.40 -29.77
C ARG A 37 -20.95 -30.71 -29.44
N ALA A 38 -19.84 -31.23 -29.97
CA ALA A 38 -18.51 -30.65 -29.76
C ALA A 38 -18.42 -29.21 -30.29
N PHE A 39 -19.06 -28.94 -31.44
CA PHE A 39 -19.15 -27.59 -31.99
C PHE A 39 -19.92 -26.63 -31.08
N ARG A 40 -21.06 -27.07 -30.52
CA ARG A 40 -21.83 -26.25 -29.58
C ARG A 40 -21.06 -25.98 -28.30
N GLU A 41 -20.40 -26.99 -27.73
CA GLU A 41 -19.58 -26.84 -26.52
C GLU A 41 -18.40 -25.89 -26.74
N LEU A 42 -17.78 -25.94 -27.92
CA LEU A 42 -16.74 -24.99 -28.32
C LEU A 42 -17.27 -23.55 -28.31
N LEU A 43 -18.43 -23.30 -28.94
CA LEU A 43 -19.02 -21.96 -28.99
C LEU A 43 -19.38 -21.44 -27.59
N THR A 44 -19.96 -22.29 -26.74
CA THR A 44 -20.28 -21.93 -25.36
C THR A 44 -19.01 -21.58 -24.57
N ALA A 45 -17.97 -22.42 -24.66
CA ALA A 45 -16.70 -22.17 -23.99
C ALA A 45 -16.04 -20.86 -24.47
N ASN A 46 -16.07 -20.59 -25.79
CA ASN A 46 -15.57 -19.35 -26.36
C ASN A 46 -16.28 -18.12 -25.79
N ASN A 47 -17.62 -18.14 -25.71
CA ASN A 47 -18.38 -17.02 -25.18
C ASN A 47 -18.06 -16.77 -23.70
N THR A 48 -17.98 -17.82 -22.88
CA THR A 48 -17.63 -17.68 -21.46
C THR A 48 -16.21 -17.16 -21.25
N ALA A 49 -15.25 -17.56 -22.10
CA ALA A 49 -13.89 -17.02 -22.05
C ALA A 49 -13.87 -15.53 -22.43
N LEU A 50 -14.58 -15.13 -23.48
CA LEU A 50 -14.67 -13.73 -23.91
C LEU A 50 -15.38 -12.84 -22.87
N GLU A 51 -16.43 -13.34 -22.22
CA GLU A 51 -17.10 -12.63 -21.13
C GLU A 51 -16.13 -12.38 -19.97
N ALA A 52 -15.36 -13.39 -19.56
CA ALA A 52 -14.36 -13.25 -18.50
C ALA A 52 -13.24 -12.26 -18.88
N MET A 53 -12.80 -12.25 -20.15
CA MET A 53 -11.82 -11.28 -20.65
C MET A 53 -12.39 -9.86 -20.68
N ALA A 54 -13.63 -9.68 -21.15
CA ALA A 54 -14.30 -8.38 -21.20
C ALA A 54 -14.48 -7.78 -19.80
N GLU A 55 -14.82 -8.60 -18.81
CA GLU A 55 -14.88 -8.16 -17.41
C GLU A 55 -13.51 -7.69 -16.89
N MET A 56 -12.41 -8.33 -17.30
CA MET A 56 -11.06 -7.86 -16.97
C MET A 56 -10.70 -6.56 -17.70
N GLU A 57 -11.09 -6.40 -18.97
CA GLU A 57 -10.86 -5.18 -19.75
C GLU A 57 -11.63 -3.99 -19.18
N VAL A 58 -12.90 -4.17 -18.80
CA VAL A 58 -13.71 -3.16 -18.12
C VAL A 58 -13.05 -2.75 -16.80
N ALA A 59 -12.59 -3.73 -16.02
CA ALA A 59 -11.92 -3.46 -14.76
C ALA A 59 -10.64 -2.60 -14.93
N VAL A 60 -9.90 -2.77 -16.03
CA VAL A 60 -8.73 -1.94 -16.37
C VAL A 60 -9.13 -0.58 -16.93
N ALA A 61 -10.11 -0.52 -17.83
CA ALA A 61 -10.48 0.69 -18.56
C ALA A 61 -11.25 1.71 -17.72
N GLU A 62 -12.03 1.24 -16.75
CA GLU A 62 -12.81 2.10 -15.85
C GLU A 62 -12.07 2.46 -14.56
N GLU A 63 -10.77 2.13 -14.46
CA GLU A 63 -9.97 2.27 -13.23
C GLU A 63 -10.66 1.66 -12.00
N GLN A 64 -11.52 0.66 -12.20
CA GLN A 64 -12.20 -0.03 -11.12
C GLN A 64 -11.19 -0.82 -10.29
N THR A 65 -11.34 -0.79 -8.97
CA THR A 65 -10.50 -1.59 -8.07
C THR A 65 -10.92 -3.06 -8.12
N TYR A 66 -9.97 -3.97 -8.32
CA TYR A 66 -10.21 -5.42 -8.38
C TYR A 66 -9.20 -6.20 -7.55
N SER A 67 -9.62 -7.34 -6.97
CA SER A 67 -8.77 -8.17 -6.12
C SER A 67 -8.01 -9.24 -6.92
N MET A 68 -6.92 -9.79 -6.37
CA MET A 68 -6.30 -10.98 -6.98
C MET A 68 -7.18 -12.22 -6.93
N SER A 69 -8.19 -12.28 -6.05
CA SER A 69 -9.23 -13.31 -6.11
C SER A 69 -10.06 -13.16 -7.39
N PHE A 70 -10.40 -11.92 -7.77
CA PHE A 70 -11.05 -11.64 -9.05
C PHE A 70 -10.16 -12.07 -10.22
N ILE A 71 -8.89 -11.65 -10.24
CA ILE A 71 -7.94 -12.03 -11.31
C ILE A 71 -7.77 -13.55 -11.39
N ARG A 72 -7.51 -14.24 -10.27
CA ARG A 72 -7.38 -15.71 -10.22
C ARG A 72 -8.64 -16.41 -10.71
N SER A 73 -9.81 -15.92 -10.29
CA SER A 73 -11.10 -16.45 -10.73
C SER A 73 -11.26 -16.30 -12.24
N LYS A 74 -11.01 -15.11 -12.80
CA LYS A 74 -11.11 -14.85 -14.25
C LYS A 74 -10.11 -15.66 -15.05
N CYS A 75 -8.85 -15.71 -14.63
CA CYS A 75 -7.83 -16.55 -15.29
C CYS A 75 -8.20 -18.02 -15.24
N THR A 76 -8.74 -18.53 -14.11
CA THR A 76 -9.24 -19.92 -14.02
C THR A 76 -10.37 -20.17 -15.01
N VAL A 77 -11.36 -19.27 -15.08
CA VAL A 77 -12.48 -19.37 -16.03
C VAL A 77 -11.97 -19.38 -17.48
N ILE A 78 -11.02 -18.50 -17.81
CA ILE A 78 -10.42 -18.44 -19.14
C ILE A 78 -9.68 -19.74 -19.46
N ILE A 79 -8.76 -20.19 -18.59
CA ILE A 79 -7.95 -21.40 -18.78
C ILE A 79 -8.85 -22.62 -19.00
N VAL A 80 -9.84 -22.83 -18.14
CA VAL A 80 -10.76 -23.98 -18.23
C VAL A 80 -11.55 -23.96 -19.54
N ASN A 81 -12.01 -22.80 -19.99
CA ASN A 81 -12.80 -22.71 -21.22
C ASN A 81 -11.95 -22.82 -22.48
N ILE A 82 -10.73 -22.26 -22.49
CA ILE A 82 -9.79 -22.45 -23.61
C ILE A 82 -9.39 -23.92 -23.71
N TYR A 83 -9.17 -24.62 -22.61
CA TYR A 83 -8.93 -26.07 -22.62
C TYR A 83 -10.11 -26.83 -23.26
N LYS A 84 -11.35 -26.52 -22.87
CA LYS A 84 -12.56 -27.10 -23.49
C LYS A 84 -12.62 -26.83 -25.00
N MET A 85 -12.24 -25.64 -25.46
CA MET A 85 -12.19 -25.32 -26.89
C MET A 85 -11.15 -26.17 -27.61
N VAL A 86 -9.94 -26.30 -27.07
CA VAL A 86 -8.87 -27.13 -27.63
C VAL A 86 -9.32 -28.59 -27.74
N ARG A 87 -9.91 -29.15 -26.68
CA ARG A 87 -10.44 -30.52 -26.66
C ARG A 87 -11.52 -30.74 -27.72
N ASN A 88 -12.49 -29.82 -27.82
CA ASN A 88 -13.56 -29.93 -28.81
C ASN A 88 -13.06 -29.76 -30.26
N LEU A 89 -12.08 -28.88 -30.50
CA LEU A 89 -11.43 -28.75 -31.80
C LEU A 89 -10.70 -30.03 -32.22
N LEU A 90 -9.95 -30.65 -31.30
CA LEU A 90 -9.27 -31.92 -31.56
C LEU A 90 -10.27 -33.02 -31.93
N LEU A 91 -11.38 -33.10 -31.20
CA LEU A 91 -12.43 -34.10 -31.39
C LEU A 91 -13.16 -33.95 -32.74
N MET A 92 -13.33 -32.71 -33.23
CA MET A 92 -13.96 -32.44 -34.52
C MET A 92 -13.02 -32.49 -35.73
N SER A 93 -11.70 -32.37 -35.49
CA SER A 93 -10.72 -32.15 -36.55
C SER A 93 -9.93 -33.40 -36.96
N ASP A 94 -10.28 -34.56 -36.41
CA ASP A 94 -9.60 -35.84 -36.64
C ASP A 94 -8.08 -35.75 -36.38
N GLY A 95 -7.68 -34.99 -35.34
CA GLY A 95 -6.29 -34.84 -34.94
C GLY A 95 -5.46 -33.80 -35.73
N ARG A 96 -6.07 -33.00 -36.62
CA ARG A 96 -5.33 -31.96 -37.38
C ARG A 96 -4.70 -30.87 -36.50
N TYR A 97 -5.22 -30.67 -35.29
CA TYR A 97 -4.78 -29.59 -34.40
C TYR A 97 -4.06 -30.08 -33.13
N VAL A 98 -3.40 -31.25 -33.17
CA VAL A 98 -2.69 -31.84 -32.02
C VAL A 98 -1.69 -30.90 -31.32
N ASN A 99 -1.14 -29.91 -32.03
CA ASN A 99 -0.21 -28.94 -31.48
C ASN A 99 -0.87 -27.86 -30.60
N LEU A 100 -2.20 -27.77 -30.56
CA LEU A 100 -2.90 -26.80 -29.71
C LEU A 100 -2.82 -27.16 -28.22
N GLU A 101 -2.80 -28.43 -27.87
CA GLU A 101 -2.73 -28.88 -26.47
C GLU A 101 -1.36 -28.55 -25.83
N PRO A 102 -0.20 -28.81 -26.48
CA PRO A 102 1.10 -28.32 -26.00
C PRO A 102 1.21 -26.79 -25.96
N ALA A 103 0.56 -26.08 -26.89
CA ALA A 103 0.56 -24.62 -26.88
C ALA A 103 -0.26 -24.05 -25.72
N PHE A 104 -1.40 -24.67 -25.42
CA PHE A 104 -2.24 -24.35 -24.28
C PHE A 104 -1.46 -24.50 -22.96
N HIS A 105 -0.85 -25.66 -22.71
CA HIS A 105 -0.13 -25.89 -21.45
C HIS A 105 1.03 -24.92 -21.25
N ARG A 106 1.77 -24.57 -22.32
CA ARG A 106 2.83 -23.57 -22.23
C ARG A 106 2.32 -22.19 -21.79
N ILE A 107 1.15 -21.77 -22.31
CA ILE A 107 0.55 -20.48 -21.96
C ILE A 107 -0.08 -20.54 -20.56
N GLU A 108 -0.71 -21.67 -20.21
CA GLU A 108 -1.23 -21.94 -18.87
C GLU A 108 -0.11 -21.82 -17.83
N GLU A 109 1.05 -22.45 -18.05
CA GLU A 109 2.22 -22.32 -17.18
C GLU A 109 2.68 -20.87 -17.07
N GLN A 110 2.77 -20.12 -18.17
CA GLN A 110 3.15 -18.70 -18.13
C GLN A 110 2.15 -17.84 -17.33
N ILE A 111 0.85 -18.09 -17.48
CA ILE A 111 -0.20 -17.36 -16.77
C ILE A 111 -0.13 -17.70 -15.28
N ILE A 112 0.00 -18.99 -14.93
CA ILE A 112 0.16 -19.45 -13.55
C ILE A 112 1.40 -18.82 -12.95
N ASP A 113 2.55 -18.86 -13.63
CA ASP A 113 3.79 -18.24 -13.16
C ASP A 113 3.65 -16.74 -12.91
N ILE A 114 2.83 -16.01 -13.70
CA ILE A 114 2.57 -14.58 -13.48
C ILE A 114 1.65 -14.37 -12.27
N ILE A 115 0.59 -15.16 -12.14
CA ILE A 115 -0.42 -15.05 -11.06
C ILE A 115 0.15 -15.52 -9.71
N GLU A 116 0.98 -16.55 -9.75
CA GLU A 116 1.63 -17.17 -8.61
C GLU A 116 3.02 -16.61 -8.35
N LYS A 117 3.49 -15.65 -9.18
CA LYS A 117 4.70 -14.86 -8.90
C LYS A 117 4.48 -14.12 -7.61
N LYS A 118 4.74 -14.79 -6.50
CA LYS A 118 4.97 -14.13 -5.23
C LYS A 118 6.12 -13.18 -5.51
N ILE A 119 5.93 -11.89 -5.22
CA ILE A 119 7.07 -10.99 -5.04
C ILE A 119 7.74 -11.40 -3.71
N ILE A 120 8.23 -12.64 -3.64
CA ILE A 120 9.31 -12.99 -2.72
C ILE A 120 10.55 -12.57 -3.50
N ARG A 121 10.91 -11.30 -3.35
CA ARG A 121 12.31 -10.94 -3.59
C ARG A 121 13.08 -11.65 -2.49
N ASP A 122 13.80 -12.71 -2.84
CA ASP A 122 14.76 -13.30 -1.93
C ASP A 122 15.87 -12.26 -1.75
N ASP A 123 15.68 -11.43 -0.73
CA ASP A 123 16.59 -10.35 -0.38
C ASP A 123 17.82 -10.89 0.38
N GLY A 124 17.96 -12.22 0.46
CA GLY A 124 18.92 -12.93 1.28
C GLY A 124 18.57 -12.92 2.78
N ASP A 125 19.50 -13.42 3.59
CA ASP A 125 19.39 -13.48 5.06
C ASP A 125 19.60 -12.12 5.76
N GLU A 126 19.46 -10.99 5.05
CA GLU A 126 19.67 -9.66 5.62
C GLU A 126 18.40 -9.19 6.36
N TRP A 127 18.11 -9.84 7.49
CA TRP A 127 16.94 -9.55 8.33
C TRP A 127 17.06 -8.24 9.12
N VAL A 128 18.28 -7.80 9.38
CA VAL A 128 18.57 -6.57 10.13
C VAL A 128 19.55 -5.74 9.32
N LEU A 129 19.16 -4.50 9.00
CA LEU A 129 19.94 -3.59 8.18
C LEU A 129 20.23 -2.30 8.98
N PRO A 130 21.48 -2.02 9.35
CA PRO A 130 21.90 -0.76 9.96
C PRO A 130 21.47 0.45 9.11
N LEU A 131 20.96 1.51 9.73
CA LEU A 131 20.43 2.68 9.00
C LEU A 131 21.52 3.39 8.18
N GLU A 132 22.78 3.27 8.58
CA GLU A 132 23.95 3.79 7.84
C GLU A 132 24.15 3.11 6.47
N ARG A 133 23.52 1.95 6.25
CA ARG A 133 23.54 1.20 4.98
C ARG A 133 22.24 1.35 4.21
N VAL A 134 21.27 2.13 4.72
CA VAL A 134 19.97 2.35 4.10
C VAL A 134 20.01 3.61 3.24
N ASN A 135 19.53 3.49 2.01
CA ASN A 135 19.34 4.59 1.08
C ASN A 135 18.08 4.35 0.24
N ARG A 136 17.74 5.27 -0.66
CA ARG A 136 16.54 5.17 -1.51
C ARG A 136 16.51 3.90 -2.36
N GLY A 137 17.67 3.37 -2.77
CA GLY A 137 17.79 2.11 -3.50
C GLY A 137 17.39 0.87 -2.69
N ALA A 138 17.40 0.98 -1.35
CA ALA A 138 17.02 -0.09 -0.43
C ALA A 138 15.53 -0.11 -0.07
N ALA A 139 14.67 0.73 -0.68
CA ALA A 139 13.23 0.82 -0.37
C ALA A 139 12.50 -0.52 -0.42
N ALA A 140 12.90 -1.42 -1.31
CA ALA A 140 12.35 -2.77 -1.39
C ALA A 140 12.65 -3.65 -0.16
N LEU A 141 13.71 -3.32 0.59
CA LEU A 141 14.19 -4.06 1.76
C LEU A 141 13.66 -3.47 3.06
N CYS A 142 13.58 -2.15 3.13
CA CYS A 142 13.33 -1.41 4.38
C CYS A 142 12.03 -0.59 4.38
N GLY A 143 11.27 -0.59 3.28
CA GLY A 143 10.12 0.28 3.11
C GLY A 143 10.51 1.73 2.83
N GLU A 144 9.56 2.50 2.33
CA GLU A 144 9.81 3.85 1.79
C GLU A 144 10.19 4.84 2.89
N LYS A 145 9.53 4.79 4.06
CA LYS A 145 9.82 5.67 5.19
C LYS A 145 11.26 5.54 5.68
N MET A 146 11.72 4.30 5.89
CA MET A 146 13.10 4.07 6.35
C MET A 146 14.12 4.30 5.24
N ALA A 147 13.78 4.02 3.98
CA ALA A 147 14.64 4.36 2.85
C ALA A 147 14.85 5.88 2.73
N ASN A 148 13.78 6.65 2.88
CA ASN A 148 13.82 8.11 2.82
C ASN A 148 14.63 8.69 3.97
N ILE A 149 14.45 8.22 5.21
CA ILE A 149 15.26 8.74 6.34
C ILE A 149 16.73 8.34 6.23
N GLY A 150 17.04 7.12 5.75
CA GLY A 150 18.41 6.72 5.46
C GLY A 150 19.05 7.60 4.38
N GLU A 151 18.32 7.87 3.30
CA GLU A 151 18.75 8.78 2.24
C GLU A 151 19.02 10.20 2.76
N VAL A 152 18.12 10.74 3.59
CA VAL A 152 18.29 12.05 4.25
C VAL A 152 19.55 12.09 5.10
N GLY A 153 19.87 10.98 5.79
CA GLY A 153 21.09 10.86 6.60
C GLY A 153 22.39 10.89 5.80
N THR A 154 22.35 10.73 4.47
CA THR A 154 23.54 10.84 3.61
C THR A 154 23.90 12.28 3.24
N LEU A 155 23.00 13.24 3.51
CA LEU A 155 23.19 14.64 3.13
C LEU A 155 24.12 15.37 4.10
N ASP A 156 25.07 16.12 3.56
CA ASP A 156 26.04 16.89 4.33
C ASP A 156 25.36 17.83 5.33
N GLY A 157 25.73 17.72 6.60
CA GLY A 157 25.20 18.56 7.67
C GLY A 157 23.73 18.27 8.01
N VAL A 158 23.19 17.10 7.64
CA VAL A 158 21.95 16.56 8.22
C VAL A 158 22.32 15.55 9.28
N THR A 159 21.62 15.57 10.42
CA THR A 159 21.74 14.53 11.44
C THR A 159 20.41 13.79 11.55
N ILE A 160 20.47 12.45 11.56
CA ILE A 160 19.33 11.58 11.85
C ILE A 160 19.61 10.76 13.12
N PRO A 161 18.59 10.32 13.87
CA PRO A 161 18.80 9.41 14.99
C PRO A 161 19.42 8.09 14.52
N PRO A 162 20.39 7.52 15.26
CA PRO A 162 20.92 6.18 14.98
C PRO A 162 19.81 5.13 15.00
N GLY A 163 19.92 4.10 14.17
CA GLY A 163 18.91 3.06 14.09
C GLY A 163 19.27 1.93 13.15
N PHE A 164 18.30 1.04 12.97
CA PHE A 164 18.34 -0.06 12.00
C PHE A 164 16.93 -0.43 11.56
N VAL A 165 16.82 -1.28 10.56
CA VAL A 165 15.56 -1.76 10.02
C VAL A 165 15.50 -3.27 10.08
N LEU A 166 14.39 -3.79 10.61
CA LEU A 166 13.95 -5.17 10.42
C LEU A 166 13.28 -5.25 9.05
N THR A 167 13.94 -5.95 8.13
CA THR A 167 13.62 -5.90 6.70
C THR A 167 12.33 -6.65 6.35
N ALA A 168 11.87 -6.49 5.11
CA ALA A 168 10.76 -7.27 4.56
C ALA A 168 10.99 -8.79 4.74
N SER A 169 12.23 -9.26 4.57
CA SER A 169 12.59 -10.67 4.74
C SER A 169 12.52 -11.15 6.18
N ALA A 170 12.83 -10.30 7.16
CA ALA A 170 12.63 -10.61 8.58
C ALA A 170 11.15 -10.85 8.89
N SER A 171 10.29 -9.94 8.45
CA SER A 171 8.84 -10.07 8.64
C SER A 171 8.30 -11.30 7.91
N ARG A 172 8.76 -11.59 6.68
CA ARG A 172 8.39 -12.82 5.96
C ARG A 172 8.80 -14.08 6.72
N ALA A 173 10.01 -14.14 7.25
CA ALA A 173 10.50 -15.28 8.02
C ALA A 173 9.61 -15.54 9.24
N PHE A 174 9.26 -14.50 9.99
CA PHE A 174 8.32 -14.61 11.12
C PHE A 174 6.94 -15.15 10.70
N TYR A 175 6.41 -14.68 9.57
CA TYR A 175 5.10 -15.16 9.09
C TYR A 175 5.13 -16.61 8.61
N LEU A 176 6.22 -17.01 7.94
CA LEU A 176 6.39 -18.36 7.42
C LEU A 176 6.60 -19.39 8.53
N ASP A 177 7.45 -19.08 9.51
CA ASP A 177 7.78 -19.98 10.64
C ASP A 177 6.53 -20.33 11.48
N ASN A 178 5.57 -19.39 11.56
CA ASN A 178 4.36 -19.54 12.36
C ASN A 178 3.09 -19.92 11.56
N ASP A 179 3.20 -20.20 10.25
CA ASP A 179 2.06 -20.41 9.33
C ASP A 179 1.01 -19.26 9.41
N LEU A 180 1.47 -18.05 9.68
CA LEU A 180 0.61 -16.89 9.91
C LEU A 180 -0.18 -16.53 8.65
N TYR A 181 0.41 -16.63 7.46
CA TYR A 181 -0.30 -16.34 6.21
C TYR A 181 -1.56 -17.18 6.05
N ALA A 182 -1.48 -18.51 6.23
CA ALA A 182 -2.64 -19.38 6.08
C ALA A 182 -3.70 -19.10 7.16
N ARG A 183 -3.28 -18.88 8.41
CA ARG A 183 -4.19 -18.57 9.53
C ARG A 183 -4.91 -17.24 9.33
N ILE A 184 -4.18 -16.20 8.91
CA ILE A 184 -4.73 -14.88 8.62
C ILE A 184 -5.70 -14.93 7.44
N ASN A 185 -5.35 -15.65 6.36
CA ASN A 185 -6.20 -15.79 5.18
C ASN A 185 -7.56 -16.43 5.50
N ARG A 186 -7.59 -17.45 6.37
CA ARG A 186 -8.84 -18.05 6.83
C ARG A 186 -9.75 -17.04 7.53
N ILE A 187 -9.19 -16.09 8.28
CA ILE A 187 -9.97 -15.06 8.97
C ILE A 187 -10.44 -14.01 7.96
N GLN A 188 -9.56 -13.54 7.07
CA GLN A 188 -9.88 -12.50 6.10
C GLN A 188 -10.97 -12.92 5.09
N HIS A 189 -10.97 -14.17 4.64
CA HIS A 189 -12.03 -14.68 3.74
C HIS A 189 -13.43 -14.70 4.38
N LEU A 190 -13.51 -14.56 5.70
CA LEU A 190 -14.77 -14.55 6.45
C LEU A 190 -15.17 -13.14 6.90
N ILE A 191 -14.46 -12.10 6.47
CA ILE A 191 -14.81 -10.71 6.78
C ILE A 191 -16.03 -10.31 5.95
N ASP A 192 -17.07 -9.85 6.62
CA ASP A 192 -18.17 -9.13 5.97
C ASP A 192 -17.77 -7.65 5.82
N THR A 193 -17.47 -7.24 4.59
CA THR A 193 -17.00 -5.88 4.28
C THR A 193 -18.04 -4.80 4.52
N ASN A 194 -19.32 -5.16 4.65
CA ASN A 194 -20.40 -4.22 4.93
C ASN A 194 -20.73 -4.12 6.43
N ASN A 195 -20.05 -4.93 7.27
CA ASN A 195 -20.29 -4.97 8.70
C ASN A 195 -19.04 -4.51 9.47
N ILE A 196 -19.08 -3.25 9.93
CA ILE A 196 -18.01 -2.63 10.71
C ILE A 196 -17.67 -3.45 11.96
N GLU A 197 -18.67 -3.98 12.68
CA GLU A 197 -18.44 -4.76 13.90
C GLU A 197 -17.69 -6.07 13.59
N ASP A 198 -18.03 -6.74 12.49
CA ASP A 198 -17.31 -7.95 12.06
C ASP A 198 -15.85 -7.62 11.67
N ILE A 199 -15.62 -6.54 10.91
CA ILE A 199 -14.26 -6.09 10.55
C ILE A 199 -13.41 -5.87 11.80
N HIS A 200 -13.95 -5.19 12.82
CA HIS A 200 -13.25 -4.95 14.08
C HIS A 200 -12.91 -6.24 14.82
N LYS A 201 -13.89 -7.14 14.98
CA LYS A 201 -13.68 -8.42 15.66
C LYS A 201 -12.62 -9.29 14.96
N LYS A 202 -12.64 -9.32 13.63
CA LYS A 202 -11.68 -10.08 12.82
C LYS A 202 -10.29 -9.44 12.83
N SER A 203 -10.23 -8.10 12.81
CA SER A 203 -9.00 -7.33 13.02
C SER A 203 -8.33 -7.69 14.35
N GLU A 204 -9.07 -7.62 15.46
CA GLU A 204 -8.55 -7.98 16.79
C GLU A 204 -8.04 -9.43 16.85
N ALA A 205 -8.78 -10.36 16.25
CA ALA A 205 -8.37 -11.76 16.18
C ALA A 205 -7.04 -11.93 15.44
N ILE A 206 -6.85 -11.27 14.29
CA ILE A 206 -5.60 -11.31 13.53
C ILE A 206 -4.45 -10.68 14.32
N ARG A 207 -4.68 -9.50 14.90
CA ARG A 207 -3.66 -8.80 15.71
C ARG A 207 -3.20 -9.65 16.88
N LYS A 208 -4.14 -10.34 17.55
CA LYS A 208 -3.81 -11.26 18.64
C LYS A 208 -2.94 -12.43 18.17
N LEU A 209 -3.23 -13.04 17.02
CA LEU A 209 -2.40 -14.12 16.47
C LEU A 209 -0.94 -13.66 16.28
N ILE A 210 -0.76 -12.48 15.70
CA ILE A 210 0.58 -11.91 15.44
C ILE A 210 1.33 -11.64 16.75
N CYS A 211 0.66 -11.09 17.78
CA CYS A 211 1.30 -10.78 19.05
C CYS A 211 1.66 -12.03 19.87
N ASP A 212 0.83 -13.08 19.82
CA ASP A 212 1.00 -14.30 20.61
C ASP A 212 2.10 -15.23 20.03
N ASP A 213 2.30 -15.26 18.71
CA ASP A 213 3.24 -16.18 18.05
C ASP A 213 4.71 -15.77 18.26
N PRO A 214 5.65 -16.70 18.53
CA PRO A 214 7.07 -16.39 18.80
C PRO A 214 7.84 -15.95 17.55
N LEU A 215 8.88 -15.13 17.73
CA LEU A 215 9.83 -14.85 16.66
C LEU A 215 10.74 -16.07 16.42
N PRO A 216 11.23 -16.28 15.18
CA PRO A 216 12.35 -17.17 14.94
C PRO A 216 13.54 -16.79 15.84
N ILE A 217 14.15 -17.79 16.49
CA ILE A 217 15.22 -17.57 17.48
C ILE A 217 16.36 -16.74 16.89
N GLU A 218 16.72 -17.00 15.64
CA GLU A 218 17.78 -16.28 14.95
C GLU A 218 17.41 -14.80 14.70
N LEU A 219 16.14 -14.52 14.38
CA LEU A 219 15.67 -13.14 14.18
C LEU A 219 15.73 -12.36 15.49
N GLU A 220 15.28 -12.97 16.59
CA GLU A 220 15.35 -12.36 17.92
C GLU A 220 16.80 -12.08 18.32
N GLN A 221 17.73 -13.02 18.10
CA GLN A 221 19.15 -12.83 18.39
C GLN A 221 19.77 -11.68 17.59
N ARG A 222 19.49 -11.60 16.28
CA ARG A 222 20.01 -10.53 15.43
C ARG A 222 19.42 -9.17 15.81
N PHE A 223 18.14 -9.10 16.17
CA PHE A 223 17.50 -7.87 16.66
C PHE A 223 18.20 -7.39 17.95
N TYR A 224 18.38 -8.25 18.94
CA TYR A 224 19.08 -7.87 20.18
C TYR A 224 20.55 -7.51 19.96
N ALA A 225 21.25 -8.19 19.03
CA ALA A 225 22.63 -7.87 18.70
C ALA A 225 22.77 -6.45 18.14
N GLU A 226 21.89 -6.07 17.21
CA GLU A 226 21.91 -4.72 16.63
C GLU A 226 21.43 -3.66 17.62
N TYR A 227 20.45 -3.96 18.48
CA TYR A 227 20.09 -3.07 19.58
C TYR A 227 21.28 -2.81 20.52
N ASN A 228 22.09 -3.83 20.84
CA ASN A 228 23.28 -3.64 21.66
C ASN A 228 24.32 -2.75 20.95
N ARG A 229 24.45 -2.82 19.62
CA ARG A 229 25.27 -1.86 18.85
C ARG A 229 24.77 -0.42 19.02
N LEU A 230 23.45 -0.20 19.02
CA LEU A 230 22.89 1.14 19.29
C LEU A 230 23.23 1.62 20.71
N VAL A 231 23.19 0.73 21.71
CA VAL A 231 23.58 1.06 23.10
C VAL A 231 25.04 1.50 23.16
N GLU A 232 25.94 0.85 22.42
CA GLU A 232 27.35 1.27 22.35
C GLU A 232 27.54 2.66 21.72
N LEU A 233 26.69 3.03 20.75
CA LEU A 233 26.76 4.31 20.05
C LEU A 233 26.11 5.47 20.82
N ALA A 234 24.93 5.24 21.40
CA ALA A 234 24.09 6.28 21.99
C ALA A 234 24.13 6.31 23.53
N GLY A 235 24.70 5.28 24.16
CA GLY A 235 24.89 5.17 25.61
C GLY A 235 23.98 4.14 26.28
N PRO A 236 24.11 3.94 27.60
CA PRO A 236 23.26 3.03 28.35
C PRO A 236 21.82 3.56 28.46
N ASN A 237 20.85 2.65 28.61
CA ASN A 237 19.44 2.97 28.85
C ASN A 237 18.76 3.80 27.74
N ILE A 238 19.17 3.61 26.48
CA ILE A 238 18.45 4.21 25.36
C ILE A 238 17.01 3.69 25.30
N LEU A 239 16.10 4.60 25.02
CA LEU A 239 14.77 4.28 24.54
C LEU A 239 14.79 4.30 23.01
N VAL A 240 13.96 3.46 22.39
CA VAL A 240 13.84 3.42 20.92
C VAL A 240 12.40 3.63 20.47
N ALA A 241 12.24 4.19 19.27
CA ALA A 241 11.00 4.19 18.52
C ALA A 241 11.01 3.00 17.57
N ILE A 242 9.95 2.20 17.62
CA ILE A 242 9.67 1.11 16.68
C ILE A 242 8.61 1.62 15.70
N ARG A 243 9.00 1.88 14.45
CA ARG A 243 8.21 2.59 13.43
C ARG A 243 7.85 1.69 12.26
N SER A 244 6.62 1.81 11.78
CA SER A 244 6.19 1.17 10.53
C SER A 244 6.90 1.75 9.32
N SER A 245 7.21 0.89 8.36
CA SER A 245 7.76 1.27 7.05
C SER A 245 7.33 0.20 6.03
N ALA A 246 6.06 0.22 5.64
CA ALA A 246 5.54 -0.77 4.72
C ALA A 246 6.04 -0.53 3.28
N LEU A 247 6.11 -1.61 2.49
CA LEU A 247 6.35 -1.50 1.06
C LEU A 247 5.14 -0.83 0.38
N GLY A 248 5.39 0.25 -0.37
CA GLY A 248 4.35 1.02 -1.07
C GLY A 248 3.44 1.84 -0.14
N GLU A 249 3.94 2.27 1.01
CA GLU A 249 3.19 3.10 1.98
C GLU A 249 3.00 4.55 1.48
N ASP A 250 3.95 5.09 0.71
CA ASP A 250 3.97 6.47 0.22
C ASP A 250 3.58 6.57 -1.28
N LEU A 251 2.95 5.54 -1.87
CA LEU A 251 2.40 5.61 -3.22
C LEU A 251 1.35 6.74 -3.30
N GLU A 252 1.50 7.62 -4.30
CA GLU A 252 0.84 8.94 -4.51
C GLU A 252 -0.71 8.96 -4.50
N GLN A 253 -1.38 7.85 -4.19
CA GLN A 253 -2.85 7.72 -4.15
C GLN A 253 -3.39 7.25 -2.78
N ALA A 254 -2.56 7.14 -1.75
CA ALA A 254 -2.99 6.79 -0.40
C ALA A 254 -3.35 8.05 0.40
N SER A 255 -4.62 8.47 0.35
CA SER A 255 -5.20 9.54 1.20
C SER A 255 -5.18 9.22 2.72
N PHE A 256 -4.40 8.25 3.18
CA PHE A 256 -4.34 7.79 4.57
C PHE A 256 -2.90 7.73 5.05
N ALA A 257 -2.27 8.90 5.13
CA ALA A 257 -1.09 9.07 5.97
C ALA A 257 -1.39 8.60 7.41
N GLY A 258 -0.47 7.86 8.02
CA GLY A 258 -0.59 7.44 9.43
C GLY A 258 -1.48 6.23 9.69
N LEU A 259 -1.76 5.40 8.68
CA LEU A 259 -2.57 4.18 8.82
C LEU A 259 -1.94 3.10 9.71
N TYR A 260 -0.62 3.08 9.80
CA TYR A 260 0.15 2.11 10.56
C TYR A 260 0.77 2.75 11.81
N GLU A 261 0.92 1.95 12.86
CA GLU A 261 1.28 2.43 14.19
C GLU A 261 2.81 2.55 14.34
N SER A 262 3.23 3.45 15.22
CA SER A 262 4.60 3.50 15.75
C SER A 262 4.53 3.44 17.27
N VAL A 263 5.39 2.62 17.87
CA VAL A 263 5.51 2.49 19.32
C VAL A 263 6.73 3.28 19.77
N LEU A 264 6.53 4.27 20.65
CA LEU A 264 7.57 5.18 21.11
C LEU A 264 8.04 4.79 22.52
N ASN A 265 9.23 5.26 22.90
CA ASN A 265 9.80 5.08 24.24
C ASN A 265 9.93 3.61 24.65
N VAL A 266 10.30 2.74 23.71
CA VAL A 266 10.42 1.30 23.94
C VAL A 266 11.73 0.99 24.67
N GLU A 267 11.61 0.30 25.79
CA GLU A 267 12.73 -0.25 26.54
C GLU A 267 13.20 -1.59 25.96
N ARG A 268 14.43 -1.99 26.29
CA ARG A 268 15.02 -3.27 25.84
C ARG A 268 14.12 -4.49 26.08
N GLY A 269 13.39 -4.50 27.21
CA GLY A 269 12.50 -5.61 27.59
C GLY A 269 11.28 -5.76 26.68
N ASP A 270 10.86 -4.68 26.02
CA ASP A 270 9.63 -4.61 25.23
C ASP A 270 9.86 -4.62 23.72
N LEU A 271 11.11 -4.74 23.26
CA LEU A 271 11.47 -4.66 21.82
C LEU A 271 10.66 -5.62 20.94
N ILE A 272 10.61 -6.90 21.33
CA ILE A 272 9.91 -7.94 20.56
C ILE A 272 8.40 -7.69 20.56
N LYS A 273 7.85 -7.27 21.71
CA LYS A 273 6.43 -6.92 21.84
C LYS A 273 6.08 -5.74 20.92
N ALA A 274 6.84 -4.65 20.99
CA ALA A 274 6.65 -3.48 20.16
C ALA A 274 6.79 -3.77 18.66
N TYR A 275 7.76 -4.61 18.27
CA TYR A 275 7.91 -5.06 16.89
C TYR A 275 6.65 -5.80 16.39
N LYS A 276 6.14 -6.75 17.17
CA LYS A 276 4.90 -7.47 16.83
C LYS A 276 3.68 -6.55 16.80
N GLU A 277 3.60 -5.56 17.69
CA GLU A 277 2.53 -4.55 17.68
C GLU A 277 2.53 -3.75 16.37
N VAL A 278 3.70 -3.32 15.88
CA VAL A 278 3.83 -2.64 14.58
C VAL A 278 3.48 -3.58 13.41
N LEU A 279 3.89 -4.84 13.45
CA LEU A 279 3.45 -5.82 12.44
C LEU A 279 1.93 -6.02 12.47
N ALA A 280 1.34 -6.06 13.67
CA ALA A 280 -0.09 -6.24 13.89
C ALA A 280 -0.89 -5.02 13.46
N SER A 281 -0.34 -3.80 13.55
CA SER A 281 -1.03 -2.57 13.13
C SER A 281 -1.42 -2.59 11.65
N LYS A 282 -0.67 -3.34 10.83
CA LYS A 282 -1.06 -3.64 9.46
C LYS A 282 -2.48 -4.19 9.38
N TYR A 283 -2.95 -4.94 10.36
CA TYR A 283 -4.29 -5.53 10.40
C TYR A 283 -5.27 -4.77 11.30
N SER A 284 -5.03 -3.47 11.55
CA SER A 284 -6.05 -2.61 12.17
C SER A 284 -7.32 -2.56 11.32
N ALA A 285 -8.46 -2.26 11.95
CA ALA A 285 -9.74 -2.16 11.24
C ALA A 285 -9.67 -1.14 10.09
N ALA A 286 -9.06 0.03 10.36
CA ALA A 286 -8.82 1.05 9.33
C ALA A 286 -7.96 0.52 8.17
N ALA A 287 -6.87 -0.20 8.48
CA ALA A 287 -5.97 -0.73 7.46
C ALA A 287 -6.58 -1.85 6.63
N ILE A 288 -7.37 -2.73 7.25
CA ILE A 288 -8.14 -3.76 6.56
C ILE A 288 -9.17 -3.11 5.64
N THR A 289 -9.98 -2.18 6.15
CA THR A 289 -11.00 -1.48 5.35
C THR A 289 -10.39 -0.76 4.16
N TYR A 290 -9.29 -0.03 4.37
CA TYR A 290 -8.56 0.63 3.29
C TYR A 290 -8.12 -0.37 2.21
N ARG A 291 -7.39 -1.44 2.59
CA ARG A 291 -6.90 -2.45 1.64
C ARG A 291 -8.04 -3.15 0.90
N LEU A 292 -9.09 -3.54 1.59
CA LEU A 292 -10.25 -4.20 0.99
C LEU A 292 -10.94 -3.28 -0.04
N SER A 293 -11.09 -1.99 0.28
CA SER A 293 -11.67 -1.02 -0.65
C SER A 293 -10.82 -0.74 -1.89
N LYS A 294 -9.49 -0.91 -1.78
CA LYS A 294 -8.52 -0.76 -2.88
C LYS A 294 -8.25 -2.08 -3.61
N GLY A 295 -8.76 -3.21 -3.12
CA GLY A 295 -8.49 -4.54 -3.67
C GLY A 295 -7.07 -5.06 -3.40
N TYR A 296 -6.32 -4.42 -2.49
CA TYR A 296 -4.94 -4.79 -2.18
C TYR A 296 -4.87 -6.10 -1.40
N ILE A 297 -3.97 -6.99 -1.85
CA ILE A 297 -3.63 -8.20 -1.12
C ILE A 297 -2.76 -7.82 0.08
N HIS A 298 -3.04 -8.39 1.24
CA HIS A 298 -2.22 -8.09 2.42
C HIS A 298 -0.81 -8.67 2.27
N GLU A 299 -0.61 -9.82 1.64
CA GLU A 299 0.72 -10.39 1.42
C GLU A 299 1.67 -9.50 0.60
N ASP A 300 1.15 -8.68 -0.31
CA ASP A 300 1.96 -7.82 -1.17
C ASP A 300 2.43 -6.55 -0.43
N ASN A 301 1.70 -6.13 0.61
CA ASN A 301 2.07 -4.99 1.45
C ASN A 301 2.89 -5.49 2.66
N ILE A 302 4.17 -5.77 2.46
CA ILE A 302 5.03 -6.30 3.53
C ILE A 302 5.45 -5.15 4.45
N MET A 303 5.28 -5.35 5.76
CA MET A 303 5.70 -4.39 6.78
C MET A 303 7.19 -4.57 7.06
N CYS A 304 8.00 -3.53 6.80
CA CYS A 304 9.32 -3.41 7.41
C CYS A 304 9.19 -2.57 8.68
N VAL A 305 10.13 -2.70 9.61
CA VAL A 305 10.06 -2.01 10.90
C VAL A 305 11.38 -1.32 11.22
N GLY A 306 11.35 -0.01 11.33
CA GLY A 306 12.49 0.79 11.80
C GLY A 306 12.60 0.77 13.31
N CYS A 307 13.81 0.61 13.84
CA CYS A 307 14.16 0.79 15.23
C CYS A 307 15.15 1.95 15.34
N MET A 308 14.71 3.09 15.88
CA MET A 308 15.51 4.31 15.95
C MET A 308 15.65 4.78 17.39
N VAL A 309 16.82 5.31 17.76
CA VAL A 309 17.03 5.92 19.09
C VAL A 309 16.06 7.09 19.29
N MET A 310 15.39 7.11 20.44
CA MET A 310 14.57 8.25 20.86
C MET A 310 15.48 9.42 21.23
N ILE A 311 15.18 10.57 20.63
CA ILE A 311 15.82 11.84 21.00
C ILE A 311 14.92 12.56 21.99
N GLU A 312 15.48 12.94 23.14
CA GLU A 312 14.79 13.79 24.10
C GLU A 312 14.70 15.22 23.54
N ALA A 313 13.55 15.51 22.93
CA ALA A 313 13.30 16.78 22.26
C ALA A 313 13.03 17.90 23.28
N ARG A 314 13.79 18.98 23.18
CA ARG A 314 13.48 20.26 23.84
C ARG A 314 12.44 21.03 23.05
N VAL A 315 12.55 20.99 21.72
CA VAL A 315 11.58 21.51 20.75
C VAL A 315 11.44 20.47 19.66
N SER A 316 10.24 20.26 19.14
CA SER A 316 10.06 19.49 17.92
C SER A 316 8.91 20.02 17.10
N GLY A 317 8.84 19.59 15.85
CA GLY A 317 7.92 20.18 14.90
C GLY A 317 7.90 19.51 13.55
N VAL A 318 7.17 20.16 12.66
CA VAL A 318 7.04 19.82 11.25
C VAL A 318 7.48 21.03 10.44
N CYS A 319 8.25 20.81 9.38
CA CYS A 319 8.61 21.82 8.40
C CYS A 319 8.10 21.39 7.03
N TYR A 320 7.27 22.25 6.43
CA TYR A 320 6.91 22.13 5.02
C TYR A 320 7.87 23.02 4.23
N SER A 321 8.71 22.43 3.37
CA SER A 321 9.72 23.17 2.60
C SER A 321 9.12 24.19 1.61
N ARG A 322 7.79 24.15 1.45
CA ARG A 322 6.97 25.10 0.74
C ARG A 322 5.72 25.42 1.54
N ALA A 323 5.31 26.68 1.53
CA ALA A 323 4.19 27.15 2.33
C ALA A 323 2.87 26.47 1.90
N LEU A 324 2.08 26.06 2.89
CA LEU A 324 0.77 25.45 2.70
C LEU A 324 -0.25 26.44 2.12
N SER A 325 0.02 27.74 2.21
CA SER A 325 -0.74 28.78 1.52
C SER A 325 -0.65 28.68 -0.01
N GLY A 326 0.36 27.98 -0.54
CA GLY A 326 0.68 27.93 -1.97
C GLY A 326 1.70 28.98 -2.41
N ASN A 327 2.25 29.77 -1.47
CA ASN A 327 3.32 30.71 -1.80
C ASN A 327 4.65 29.98 -2.02
N ASP A 328 5.10 29.92 -3.27
CA ASP A 328 6.35 29.28 -3.68
C ASP A 328 7.62 29.98 -3.15
N LEU A 329 7.54 31.15 -2.53
CA LEU A 329 8.71 31.86 -1.97
C LEU A 329 8.89 31.63 -0.46
N GLU A 330 7.95 30.96 0.17
CA GLU A 330 7.85 30.81 1.62
C GLU A 330 7.84 29.34 2.03
N MET A 331 8.23 29.07 3.28
CA MET A 331 8.12 27.76 3.92
C MET A 331 7.50 27.91 5.30
N ASP A 332 6.81 26.87 5.75
CA ASP A 332 6.12 26.84 7.04
C ASP A 332 6.83 25.92 8.03
N ILE A 333 7.06 26.40 9.25
CA ILE A 333 7.60 25.62 10.36
C ILE A 333 6.59 25.67 11.52
N PHE A 334 6.01 24.53 11.85
CA PHE A 334 5.16 24.35 13.02
C PHE A 334 5.94 23.67 14.14
N PHE A 335 5.87 24.18 15.36
CA PHE A 335 6.70 23.67 16.46
C PHE A 335 6.05 23.83 17.84
N SER A 336 6.46 22.99 18.78
CA SER A 336 6.10 23.07 20.20
C SER A 336 7.27 22.69 21.09
N ALA A 337 7.18 23.04 22.38
CA ALA A 337 8.11 22.55 23.38
C ALA A 337 7.89 21.05 23.65
N GLY A 338 8.96 20.29 23.83
CA GLY A 338 8.89 18.85 24.04
C GLY A 338 8.56 18.09 22.77
N SER A 339 7.65 17.11 22.87
CA SER A 339 7.26 16.20 21.77
C SER A 339 6.21 16.80 20.84
N ALA A 340 6.46 16.67 19.53
CA ALA A 340 5.59 17.05 18.43
C ALA A 340 4.38 16.12 18.25
N LYS A 341 4.22 15.08 19.09
CA LYS A 341 3.01 14.28 19.10
C LYS A 341 1.82 15.21 19.34
N GLY A 342 0.94 15.28 18.36
CA GLY A 342 -0.23 16.15 18.36
C GLY A 342 -0.15 17.37 17.43
N ILE A 343 1.01 17.67 16.83
CA ILE A 343 1.14 18.77 15.85
C ILE A 343 0.66 18.30 14.47
N VAL A 344 1.06 17.09 14.06
CA VAL A 344 0.75 16.53 12.73
C VAL A 344 -0.75 16.22 12.57
N ASP A 345 -1.44 15.82 13.64
CA ASP A 345 -2.87 15.45 13.64
C ASP A 345 -3.78 16.61 14.12
N GLY A 346 -3.21 17.79 14.35
CA GLY A 346 -3.95 18.99 14.77
C GLY A 346 -4.47 18.98 16.21
N THR A 347 -4.15 17.97 17.03
CA THR A 347 -4.65 17.86 18.41
C THR A 347 -3.99 18.84 19.40
N LYS A 348 -2.88 19.50 19.01
CA LYS A 348 -2.20 20.52 19.81
C LYS A 348 -2.03 21.84 19.08
N THR A 349 -2.26 22.93 19.79
CA THR A 349 -1.96 24.28 19.30
C THR A 349 -0.44 24.45 19.11
N ALA A 350 0.02 24.56 17.87
CA ALA A 350 1.44 24.73 17.56
C ALA A 350 1.82 26.22 17.42
N SER A 351 3.08 26.54 17.72
CA SER A 351 3.70 27.79 17.27
C SER A 351 4.01 27.68 15.77
N HIS A 352 4.03 28.80 15.07
CA HIS A 352 4.19 28.85 13.62
C HIS A 352 5.21 29.92 13.22
N ALA A 353 6.18 29.52 12.40
CA ALA A 353 7.14 30.42 11.78
C ALA A 353 7.06 30.30 10.26
N VAL A 354 7.08 31.44 9.59
CA VAL A 354 7.17 31.55 8.13
C VAL A 354 8.57 32.03 7.80
N MET A 355 9.27 31.28 6.96
CA MET A 355 10.65 31.60 6.54
C MET A 355 10.69 31.87 5.05
N SER A 356 11.63 32.71 4.62
CA SER A 356 11.98 32.85 3.21
C SER A 356 12.69 31.59 2.71
N ARG A 357 12.35 31.13 1.49
CA ARG A 357 13.08 30.06 0.80
C ARG A 357 14.37 30.52 0.13
N ALA A 358 14.58 31.83 0.01
CA ALA A 358 15.82 32.39 -0.52
C ALA A 358 16.87 32.51 0.60
N ALA A 359 18.10 32.08 0.31
CA ALA A 359 19.23 32.31 1.22
C ALA A 359 19.35 33.81 1.54
N PRO A 360 19.58 34.21 2.81
CA PRO A 360 20.01 33.38 3.94
C PRO A 360 18.87 32.78 4.79
N TYR A 361 17.69 32.56 4.21
CA TYR A 361 16.53 31.95 4.89
C TYR A 361 16.13 32.73 6.14
N HIS A 362 15.80 34.01 5.94
CA HIS A 362 15.42 34.89 7.04
C HIS A 362 13.99 34.61 7.51
N LEU A 363 13.75 34.83 8.80
CA LEU A 363 12.43 34.76 9.39
C LEU A 363 11.56 35.91 8.88
N LEU A 364 10.38 35.59 8.36
CA LEU A 364 9.39 36.58 7.92
C LEU A 364 8.40 36.89 9.03
N THR A 365 7.89 35.87 9.70
CA THR A 365 6.92 36.02 10.81
C THR A 365 7.04 34.84 11.75
N MET A 366 6.89 35.08 13.05
CA MET A 366 6.80 34.01 14.06
C MET A 366 5.69 34.31 15.06
N LYS A 367 4.77 33.35 15.22
CA LYS A 367 3.70 33.36 16.21
C LYS A 367 3.94 32.22 17.18
N ARG A 368 4.04 32.54 18.48
CA ARG A 368 4.21 31.54 19.54
C ARG A 368 2.89 31.33 20.25
N ALA A 369 2.48 30.06 20.34
CA ALA A 369 1.18 29.68 20.91
C ALA A 369 1.29 29.02 22.29
N GLN A 370 2.49 28.65 22.74
CA GLN A 370 2.72 27.93 23.99
C GLN A 370 3.96 28.46 24.73
N GLU A 371 3.93 28.40 26.07
CA GLU A 371 5.10 28.64 26.92
C GLU A 371 6.21 27.62 26.64
N GLY A 372 7.47 28.08 26.59
CA GLY A 372 8.62 27.24 26.25
C GLY A 372 8.96 27.22 24.75
N ALA A 373 8.08 27.75 23.89
CA ALA A 373 8.39 27.93 22.47
C ALA A 373 9.43 29.04 22.20
N GLU A 374 9.77 29.86 23.20
CA GLU A 374 10.85 30.87 23.10
C GLU A 374 12.22 30.22 22.91
N ILE A 375 12.33 28.93 23.24
CA ILE A 375 13.55 28.14 23.10
C ILE A 375 13.96 28.00 21.62
N PHE A 376 12.99 27.98 20.71
CA PHE A 376 13.29 27.93 19.29
C PHE A 376 13.62 29.33 18.78
N SER A 377 14.91 29.52 18.49
CA SER A 377 15.48 30.80 18.07
C SER A 377 15.33 31.00 16.56
N GLU A 378 15.41 32.26 16.11
CA GLU A 378 15.42 32.59 14.68
C GLU A 378 16.60 31.94 13.95
N ALA A 379 17.75 31.83 14.62
CA ALA A 379 18.93 31.15 14.10
C ALA A 379 18.66 29.64 13.89
N GLY A 380 18.00 28.98 14.85
CA GLY A 380 17.60 27.58 14.72
C GLY A 380 16.56 27.37 13.61
N ALA A 381 15.63 28.31 13.44
CA ALA A 381 14.67 28.29 12.34
C ALA A 381 15.35 28.46 10.96
N SER A 382 16.35 29.34 10.87
CA SER A 382 17.15 29.55 9.66
C SER A 382 18.03 28.32 9.33
N GLU A 383 18.62 27.68 10.34
CA GLU A 383 19.36 26.41 10.17
C GLU A 383 18.46 25.29 9.65
N LEU A 384 17.28 25.10 10.25
CA LEU A 384 16.28 24.13 9.79
C LEU A 384 15.80 24.46 8.37
N ALA A 385 15.57 25.73 8.04
CA ALA A 385 15.17 26.15 6.70
C ALA A 385 16.24 25.81 5.65
N ALA A 386 17.53 26.02 5.98
CA ALA A 386 18.63 25.62 5.11
C ALA A 386 18.64 24.09 4.90
N ILE A 387 18.44 23.30 5.96
CA ILE A 387 18.36 21.84 5.88
C ILE A 387 17.17 21.41 5.02
N ALA A 388 15.99 21.99 5.22
CA ALA A 388 14.79 21.70 4.45
C ALA A 388 14.99 21.95 2.95
N MET A 389 15.64 23.06 2.59
CA MET A 389 15.95 23.36 1.18
C MET A 389 16.92 22.36 0.55
N ARG A 390 17.93 21.89 1.29
CA ARG A 390 18.83 20.83 0.80
C ARG A 390 18.09 19.51 0.57
N ILE A 391 17.17 19.16 1.47
CA ILE A 391 16.36 17.94 1.34
C ILE A 391 15.43 18.08 0.13
N GLU A 392 14.74 19.21 -0.06
CA GLU A 392 13.93 19.47 -1.26
C GLU A 392 14.76 19.41 -2.54
N GLU A 393 15.94 20.02 -2.57
CA GLU A 393 16.84 20.00 -3.74
C GLU A 393 17.27 18.56 -4.10
N HIS A 394 17.59 17.75 -3.08
CA HIS A 394 17.97 16.35 -3.26
C HIS A 394 16.84 15.50 -3.82
N PHE A 395 15.63 15.61 -3.24
CA PHE A 395 14.47 14.84 -3.69
C PHE A 395 13.77 15.44 -4.92
N ARG A 396 14.12 16.67 -5.30
CA ARG A 396 13.54 17.45 -6.41
C ARG A 396 12.03 17.63 -6.30
N ALA A 397 11.52 17.69 -5.07
CA ALA A 397 10.11 17.87 -4.76
C ALA A 397 9.95 18.52 -3.39
N PRO A 398 8.92 19.36 -3.15
CA PRO A 398 8.62 19.89 -1.82
C PRO A 398 8.45 18.79 -0.79
N GLN A 399 8.93 19.03 0.43
CA GLN A 399 9.01 18.02 1.49
C GLN A 399 8.24 18.42 2.74
N ASP A 400 7.56 17.44 3.33
CA ASP A 400 7.04 17.42 4.70
C ASP A 400 8.07 16.73 5.59
N ILE A 401 8.65 17.48 6.53
CA ILE A 401 9.82 17.10 7.32
C ILE A 401 9.49 17.13 8.81
N GLU A 402 9.57 15.98 9.48
CA GLU A 402 9.51 15.90 10.95
C GLU A 402 10.91 16.11 11.54
N TRP A 403 11.02 16.94 12.57
CA TRP A 403 12.31 17.29 13.17
C TRP A 403 12.23 17.49 14.69
N CYS A 404 13.37 17.39 15.37
CA CYS A 404 13.50 17.80 16.76
C CYS A 404 14.85 18.44 17.08
N LEU A 405 14.86 19.31 18.07
CA LEU A 405 16.03 19.90 18.68
C LEU A 405 16.25 19.27 20.06
N ASP A 406 17.42 18.69 20.30
CA ASP A 406 17.75 18.11 21.61
C ASP A 406 18.10 19.19 22.66
N ALA A 407 18.30 18.78 23.91
CA ALA A 407 18.70 19.68 24.99
C ALA A 407 20.06 20.38 24.76
N LYS A 408 20.92 19.84 23.90
CA LYS A 408 22.23 20.39 23.54
C LYS A 408 22.17 21.34 22.33
N GLY A 409 20.98 21.55 21.75
CA GLY A 409 20.80 22.39 20.57
C GLY A 409 21.16 21.69 19.27
N ARG A 410 21.23 20.36 19.23
CA ARG A 410 21.46 19.61 17.99
C ARG A 410 20.13 19.32 17.32
N LEU A 411 20.06 19.61 16.02
CA LEU A 411 18.87 19.36 15.21
C LEU A 411 18.94 17.97 14.58
N TYR A 412 17.85 17.21 14.70
CA TYR A 412 17.67 15.89 14.10
C TYR A 412 16.48 15.92 13.16
N ILE A 413 16.64 15.30 11.99
CA ILE A 413 15.53 14.98 11.09
C ILE A 413 15.04 13.59 11.44
N LEU A 414 13.73 13.45 11.61
CA LEU A 414 13.06 12.23 12.07
C LEU A 414 12.33 11.52 10.92
N GLN A 415 11.84 12.30 9.94
CA GLN A 415 11.16 11.80 8.75
C GLN A 415 11.21 12.87 7.64
N SER A 416 11.19 12.44 6.38
CA SER A 416 10.95 13.31 5.22
C SER A 416 10.11 12.57 4.18
N ARG A 417 9.15 13.26 3.58
CA ARG A 417 8.34 12.73 2.47
C ARG A 417 7.85 13.85 1.54
N PRO A 418 7.55 13.56 0.27
CA PRO A 418 6.99 14.55 -0.65
C PRO A 418 5.64 15.13 -0.18
N ILE A 419 5.39 16.41 -0.45
CA ILE A 419 4.08 17.03 -0.23
C ILE A 419 3.16 16.73 -1.43
N SER A 420 2.21 15.80 -1.25
CA SER A 420 1.28 15.39 -2.33
C SER A 420 0.16 16.40 -2.62
N ALA A 421 -0.16 17.31 -1.69
CA ALA A 421 -1.35 18.18 -1.78
C ALA A 421 -1.18 19.47 -2.59
N LEU A 422 0.01 19.73 -3.14
CA LEU A 422 0.28 20.98 -3.87
C LEU A 422 0.02 20.89 -5.37
N SER A 423 -0.12 19.68 -5.93
CA SER A 423 -0.23 19.47 -7.39
C SER A 423 -1.64 19.65 -7.96
N ASP A 424 -2.69 19.65 -7.13
CA ASP A 424 -4.10 19.63 -7.60
C ASP A 424 -4.97 20.81 -7.11
N ARG A 425 -4.36 21.92 -6.68
CA ARG A 425 -5.12 23.17 -6.47
C ARG A 425 -5.50 23.80 -7.81
N GLN A 426 -6.37 23.14 -8.59
CA GLN A 426 -7.21 23.88 -9.52
C GLN A 426 -8.18 24.71 -8.68
N GLU A 427 -7.97 26.03 -8.71
CA GLU A 427 -8.86 27.06 -8.19
C GLU A 427 -10.20 27.05 -8.95
N ASN A 428 -11.00 26.00 -8.79
CA ASN A 428 -12.43 26.05 -9.09
C ASN A 428 -13.16 26.28 -7.77
N GLU A 429 -12.92 27.44 -7.15
CA GLU A 429 -13.78 27.91 -6.06
C GLU A 429 -15.19 28.05 -6.63
N THR A 430 -16.05 27.07 -6.33
CA THR A 430 -17.48 27.24 -6.53
C THR A 430 -17.95 28.17 -5.43
N VAL A 431 -17.94 29.48 -5.68
CA VAL A 431 -18.43 30.47 -4.73
C VAL A 431 -19.94 30.31 -4.63
N ILE A 432 -20.39 29.62 -3.57
CA ILE A 432 -21.80 29.56 -3.19
C ILE A 432 -22.10 30.82 -2.38
N ASP A 433 -22.63 31.83 -3.05
CA ASP A 433 -23.14 33.05 -2.42
C ASP A 433 -24.61 32.81 -2.04
N ASP A 434 -24.85 32.22 -0.86
CA ASP A 434 -26.18 31.93 -0.32
C ASP A 434 -26.37 32.72 0.99
N GLU A 435 -27.48 33.47 1.10
CA GLU A 435 -27.84 34.23 2.30
C GLU A 435 -28.07 33.34 3.54
N ARG A 436 -28.16 32.02 3.38
CA ARG A 436 -28.27 31.01 4.45
C ARG A 436 -26.92 30.47 4.93
N LEU A 437 -25.81 31.11 4.55
CA LEU A 437 -24.47 30.73 4.98
C LEU A 437 -24.34 30.79 6.51
N ILE A 438 -24.19 29.62 7.13
CA ILE A 438 -24.05 29.50 8.60
C ILE A 438 -22.64 29.88 9.04
N SER A 439 -21.63 29.53 8.25
CA SER A 439 -20.22 29.83 8.53
C SER A 439 -19.40 29.82 7.24
N ARG A 440 -18.35 30.63 7.19
CA ARG A 440 -17.37 30.70 6.09
C ARG A 440 -15.96 30.77 6.67
N GLY A 441 -15.05 29.97 6.12
CA GLY A 441 -13.67 29.87 6.58
C GLY A 441 -13.20 28.42 6.63
N GLY A 442 -12.15 28.14 7.39
CA GLY A 442 -11.52 26.83 7.48
C GLY A 442 -10.44 26.60 6.42
N VAL A 443 -9.80 25.43 6.48
CA VAL A 443 -8.80 24.98 5.50
C VAL A 443 -9.42 23.87 4.65
N THR A 444 -9.45 24.06 3.34
CA THR A 444 -9.95 23.02 2.42
C THR A 444 -8.92 21.91 2.30
N GLY A 445 -9.18 20.77 2.96
CA GLY A 445 -8.33 19.58 2.85
C GLY A 445 -8.51 18.82 1.53
N CYS A 446 -9.74 18.77 0.99
CA CYS A 446 -10.08 18.17 -0.30
C CYS A 446 -11.17 19.01 -0.98
N GLY A 447 -10.98 19.33 -2.26
CA GLY A 447 -11.96 20.12 -3.03
C GLY A 447 -13.23 19.34 -3.36
N GLY A 448 -14.37 20.03 -3.43
CA GLY A 448 -15.66 19.43 -3.78
C GLY A 448 -16.83 20.04 -3.02
N ALA A 449 -18.04 19.58 -3.32
CA ALA A 449 -19.26 19.96 -2.61
C ALA A 449 -20.09 18.71 -2.27
N GLY A 450 -20.55 18.60 -1.03
CA GLY A 450 -21.38 17.51 -0.54
C GLY A 450 -22.54 18.02 0.30
N TYR A 451 -23.63 17.25 0.34
CA TYR A 451 -24.82 17.57 1.13
C TYR A 451 -25.42 16.31 1.77
N GLY A 452 -26.01 16.46 2.95
CA GLY A 452 -26.57 15.32 3.70
C GLY A 452 -26.93 15.67 5.15
N PRO A 453 -27.54 14.72 5.88
CA PRO A 453 -27.76 14.87 7.31
C PRO A 453 -26.44 14.98 8.07
N VAL A 454 -26.35 15.89 9.05
CA VAL A 454 -25.14 16.06 9.87
C VAL A 454 -25.07 14.97 10.94
N ARG A 455 -23.95 14.25 11.01
CA ARG A 455 -23.65 13.27 12.06
C ARG A 455 -22.35 13.63 12.76
N VAL A 456 -22.44 13.97 14.03
CA VAL A 456 -21.27 14.18 14.90
C VAL A 456 -20.82 12.82 15.42
N VAL A 457 -19.57 12.44 15.14
CA VAL A 457 -18.98 11.17 15.56
C VAL A 457 -17.90 11.46 16.60
N ARG A 458 -18.13 11.00 17.84
CA ARG A 458 -17.17 11.17 18.95
C ARG A 458 -16.64 9.85 19.47
N ASN A 459 -17.33 8.76 19.20
CA ASN A 459 -17.02 7.45 19.73
C ASN A 459 -17.53 6.35 18.78
N TYR A 460 -17.23 5.11 19.15
CA TYR A 460 -17.59 3.94 18.36
C TYR A 460 -19.11 3.74 18.18
N ALA A 461 -19.93 4.09 19.18
CA ALA A 461 -21.38 3.96 19.07
C ALA A 461 -21.95 4.92 18.01
N ASP A 462 -21.41 6.14 17.94
CA ASP A 462 -21.77 7.10 16.90
C ASP A 462 -21.34 6.61 15.51
N MET A 463 -20.14 6.03 15.42
CA MET A 463 -19.60 5.43 14.18
C MET A 463 -20.47 4.26 13.68
N ALA A 464 -20.93 3.38 14.57
CA ALA A 464 -21.81 2.26 14.21
C ALA A 464 -23.21 2.72 13.74
N ALA A 465 -23.65 3.90 14.18
CA ALA A 465 -24.92 4.50 13.77
C ALA A 465 -24.84 5.34 12.50
N PHE A 466 -23.64 5.56 11.96
CA PHE A 466 -23.41 6.38 10.76
C PHE A 466 -24.07 5.76 9.54
N GLN A 467 -24.71 6.58 8.71
CA GLN A 467 -25.40 6.13 7.50
C GLN A 467 -24.77 6.70 6.23
N LYS A 468 -24.83 5.92 5.15
CA LYS A 468 -24.36 6.35 3.83
C LYS A 468 -25.09 7.62 3.38
N GLY A 469 -24.31 8.64 3.01
CA GLY A 469 -24.79 9.97 2.59
C GLY A 469 -24.83 11.01 3.71
N GLU A 470 -24.47 10.67 4.96
CA GLU A 470 -24.34 11.64 6.04
C GLU A 470 -23.08 12.51 5.91
N ILE A 471 -23.11 13.71 6.50
CA ILE A 471 -21.96 14.60 6.65
C ILE A 471 -21.25 14.25 7.95
N LEU A 472 -20.02 13.76 7.84
CA LEU A 472 -19.20 13.36 8.97
C LEU A 472 -18.63 14.61 9.66
N VAL A 473 -18.99 14.83 10.92
CA VAL A 473 -18.43 15.88 11.75
C VAL A 473 -17.64 15.26 12.88
N VAL A 474 -16.34 15.57 12.93
CA VAL A 474 -15.40 15.05 13.92
C VAL A 474 -14.60 16.20 14.55
N GLU A 475 -14.04 15.98 15.72
CA GLU A 475 -13.15 16.95 16.35
C GLU A 475 -11.80 17.00 15.62
N HIS A 476 -11.26 15.82 15.29
CA HIS A 476 -9.99 15.63 14.60
C HIS A 476 -10.14 14.59 13.45
N PRO A 477 -9.48 14.78 12.30
CA PRO A 477 -9.52 13.87 11.16
C PRO A 477 -8.59 12.65 11.37
N LEU A 478 -8.86 11.85 12.41
CA LEU A 478 -8.04 10.70 12.77
C LEU A 478 -8.24 9.50 11.81
N PRO A 479 -7.21 8.65 11.60
CA PRO A 479 -7.31 7.46 10.74
C PRO A 479 -8.40 6.45 11.16
N GLU A 480 -8.79 6.44 12.43
CA GLU A 480 -9.89 5.59 12.94
C GLU A 480 -11.24 5.86 12.25
N TRP A 481 -11.42 7.05 11.68
CA TRP A 481 -12.63 7.42 10.93
C TRP A 481 -12.60 6.98 9.47
N ALA A 482 -11.50 6.39 8.99
CA ALA A 482 -11.35 5.90 7.61
C ALA A 482 -12.54 5.06 7.10
N PRO A 483 -13.16 4.16 7.89
CA PRO A 483 -14.31 3.37 7.44
C PRO A 483 -15.55 4.21 7.08
N LEU A 484 -15.68 5.41 7.64
CA LEU A 484 -16.81 6.31 7.39
C LEU A 484 -16.61 7.18 6.15
N ILE A 485 -15.36 7.43 5.73
CA ILE A 485 -15.04 8.34 4.63
C ILE A 485 -15.72 7.93 3.33
N GLN A 486 -15.79 6.63 3.03
CA GLN A 486 -16.45 6.13 1.81
C GLN A 486 -17.98 6.19 1.86
N GLN A 487 -18.54 6.33 3.06
CA GLN A 487 -19.97 6.43 3.28
C GLN A 487 -20.42 7.90 3.36
N ALA A 488 -19.51 8.80 3.77
CA ALA A 488 -19.81 10.20 4.00
C ALA A 488 -19.98 10.98 2.68
N ALA A 489 -20.92 11.93 2.68
CA ALA A 489 -21.10 12.87 1.56
C ALA A 489 -20.13 14.06 1.64
N ALA A 490 -19.70 14.45 2.84
CA ALA A 490 -18.64 15.41 3.11
C ALA A 490 -18.08 15.22 4.53
N ILE A 491 -16.94 15.83 4.82
CA ILE A 491 -16.26 15.77 6.13
C ILE A 491 -16.01 17.19 6.63
N VAL A 492 -16.30 17.44 7.90
CA VAL A 492 -15.94 18.66 8.62
C VAL A 492 -15.19 18.26 9.89
N ALA A 493 -13.99 18.77 10.05
CA ALA A 493 -13.20 18.61 11.27
C ALA A 493 -13.10 19.95 12.01
N GLU A 494 -13.18 19.93 13.34
CA GLU A 494 -13.01 21.13 14.17
C GLU A 494 -11.56 21.65 14.13
N SER A 495 -10.60 20.73 14.07
CA SER A 495 -9.17 21.01 13.97
C SER A 495 -8.48 19.98 13.07
N GLY A 496 -7.31 20.32 12.56
CA GLY A 496 -6.57 19.53 11.58
C GLY A 496 -5.60 20.39 10.79
#